data_AF-A0A958WQS8-F1
#
_entry.id   AF-A0A958WQS8-F1
#
_cell.length_a   1.000
_cell.length_b   1.000
_cell.length_c   1.000
_cell.angle_alpha   90.00
_cell.angle_beta   90.00
_cell.angle_gamma   90.00
#
_symmetry.space_group_name_H-M   'P 1'
#
loop_
_entity.id
_entity.type
_entity.pdbx_description
1 polymer ?
#
loop_
_entity_poly.entity_id
_entity_poly.type
_entity_poly.pdbx_seq_one_letter_code
_entity_poly.pdbx_strand_id
1 'polypeptide(L)'
;MRYTPPSKNLYIQNRANFRKLMEPGAMAVFHSNDQMPTGADGLMPFRQNNDLLYLSGIDQEETILLVFPDFALEEQREVLFIKETSELIAIWHGHKFTKEEARELSGIQTVHWLSEFDLVFNTLMAEAKKVYLNTNEHIRAVVEVETRDARYARWCQQKYPAHTYLRSAPLMHQLRAIKSKEEIVMMQKACDITNDAFRRVLKFTKPGVKEYEIQAEFMHEFLNQGSRGFAYEPIIGSGYNACVLHYIANNDVVKEGEVILMDVGAEYGNYNADMTRCVPVSGRFSQRQKDVYNAVLHVKNEAQKMLRPGNVIPEYHKEVGLVMQDQLLKLGLIDKTDIKNQDPANPAYRKYFMHGTSHHLGLDVHDVGNIYRKMEEGMVFTCEPGIYIPEENLGIRIEDNLVIRKDGLDNLMGDIPIEVEEIEEIMNA
;
A
#
# COMPACT_ATOMS: atom_id res chain seq x y z
N MET A 1 9.43 -16.28 9.67
CA MET A 1 8.95 -15.31 8.67
C MET A 1 8.93 -15.99 7.30
N ARG A 2 7.99 -15.66 6.40
CA ARG A 2 7.92 -16.23 5.04
C ARG A 2 8.78 -15.47 4.00
N TYR A 3 9.23 -14.28 4.38
CA TYR A 3 10.09 -13.41 3.58
C TYR A 3 11.47 -13.27 4.22
N THR A 4 12.44 -12.84 3.43
CA THR A 4 13.76 -12.44 3.94
C THR A 4 13.63 -11.03 4.51
N PRO A 5 13.86 -10.81 5.82
CA PRO A 5 13.73 -9.49 6.40
C PRO A 5 14.82 -8.55 5.84
N PRO A 6 14.51 -7.25 5.69
CA PRO A 6 15.52 -6.24 5.43
C PRO A 6 16.62 -6.23 6.50
N SER A 7 17.79 -5.71 6.15
CA SER A 7 18.87 -5.49 7.13
C SER A 7 18.40 -4.59 8.27
N LYS A 8 18.82 -4.89 9.51
CA LYS A 8 18.58 -4.02 10.68
C LYS A 8 19.05 -2.57 10.49
N ASN A 9 20.01 -2.35 9.58
CA ASN A 9 20.48 -1.02 9.21
C ASN A 9 19.37 -0.13 8.63
N LEU A 10 18.38 -0.71 7.92
CA LEU A 10 17.20 0.03 7.44
C LEU A 10 16.47 0.67 8.64
N TYR A 11 16.14 -0.13 9.65
CA TYR A 11 15.39 0.35 10.81
C TYR A 11 16.20 1.33 11.68
N ILE A 12 17.51 1.09 11.84
CA ILE A 12 18.42 2.05 12.51
C ILE A 12 18.40 3.40 11.78
N GLN A 13 18.49 3.39 10.45
CA GLN A 13 18.48 4.61 9.65
C GLN A 13 17.11 5.32 9.68
N ASN A 14 16.01 4.56 9.65
CA ASN A 14 14.65 5.09 9.78
C ASN A 14 14.46 5.80 11.12
N ARG A 15 14.88 5.18 12.23
CA ARG A 15 14.87 5.85 13.54
C ARG A 15 15.79 7.06 13.56
N ALA A 16 16.99 6.98 12.99
CA ALA A 16 17.88 8.14 12.88
C ALA A 16 17.24 9.31 12.11
N ASN A 17 16.49 9.04 11.04
CA ASN A 17 15.78 10.07 10.28
C ASN A 17 14.59 10.62 11.06
N PHE A 18 13.83 9.77 11.75
CA PHE A 18 12.73 10.21 12.63
C PHE A 18 13.24 11.13 13.74
N ARG A 19 14.33 10.78 14.43
CA ARG A 19 14.94 11.61 15.48
C ARG A 19 15.33 13.00 15.01
N LYS A 20 15.75 13.17 13.76
CA LYS A 20 16.09 14.49 13.18
C LYS A 20 14.87 15.41 13.01
N LEU A 21 13.67 14.84 12.95
CA LEU A 21 12.42 15.59 12.79
C LEU A 21 11.72 15.87 14.12
N MET A 22 12.14 15.21 15.21
CA MET A 22 11.55 15.40 16.53
C MET A 22 11.95 16.74 17.14
N GLU A 23 11.01 17.37 17.86
CA GLU A 23 11.32 18.53 18.69
C GLU A 23 12.25 18.17 19.87
N PRO A 24 13.17 19.06 20.28
CA PRO A 24 14.03 18.83 21.44
C PRO A 24 13.25 18.56 22.74
N GLY A 25 13.74 17.61 23.53
CA GLY A 25 13.14 17.16 24.79
C GLY A 25 11.87 16.32 24.60
N ALA A 26 11.58 15.87 23.38
CA ALA A 26 10.41 15.05 23.09
C ALA A 26 10.71 13.55 23.13
N MET A 27 9.75 12.78 23.63
CA MET A 27 9.69 11.32 23.49
C MET A 27 8.58 10.95 22.50
N ALA A 28 8.77 9.90 21.70
CA ALA A 28 7.72 9.32 20.86
C ALA A 28 7.39 7.91 21.31
N VAL A 29 6.11 7.54 21.16
CA VAL A 29 5.59 6.21 21.50
C VAL A 29 4.82 5.64 20.31
N PHE A 30 5.14 4.40 19.93
CA PHE A 30 4.45 3.64 18.88
C PHE A 30 4.01 2.29 19.43
N HIS A 31 2.80 1.85 19.06
CA HIS A 31 2.24 0.57 19.50
C HIS A 31 1.99 -0.36 18.31
N SER A 32 2.08 -1.66 18.57
CA SER A 32 1.54 -2.65 17.67
C SER A 32 0.03 -2.50 17.57
N ASN A 33 -0.56 -2.93 16.46
CA ASN A 33 -2.00 -3.07 16.37
C ASN A 33 -2.53 -4.15 17.34
N ASP A 34 -3.84 -4.11 17.61
CA ASP A 34 -4.52 -5.19 18.31
C ASP A 34 -4.68 -6.42 17.40
N GLN A 35 -4.78 -7.60 18.02
CA GLN A 35 -5.31 -8.76 17.32
C GLN A 35 -6.84 -8.63 17.23
N MET A 36 -7.37 -8.59 16.01
CA MET A 36 -8.79 -8.38 15.78
C MET A 36 -9.57 -9.70 15.90
N PRO A 37 -10.72 -9.74 16.59
CA PRO A 37 -11.53 -10.95 16.69
C PRO A 37 -12.30 -11.23 15.39
N THR A 38 -12.58 -12.50 15.10
CA THR A 38 -13.58 -12.90 14.09
C THR A 38 -14.93 -13.19 14.77
N GLY A 39 -14.95 -14.18 15.66
CA GLY A 39 -16.09 -14.58 16.48
C GLY A 39 -15.68 -15.68 17.47
N ALA A 40 -16.38 -15.76 18.61
CA ALA A 40 -16.00 -16.62 19.74
C ALA A 40 -14.53 -16.39 20.17
N ASP A 41 -13.67 -17.41 20.10
CA ASP A 41 -12.25 -17.37 20.44
C ASP A 41 -11.32 -17.18 19.21
N GLY A 42 -11.90 -17.01 18.02
CA GLY A 42 -11.14 -16.83 16.77
C GLY A 42 -10.60 -15.40 16.58
N LEU A 43 -9.42 -15.32 15.96
CA LEU A 43 -8.75 -14.07 15.60
C LEU A 43 -8.53 -13.97 14.09
N MET A 44 -8.63 -12.75 13.55
CA MET A 44 -8.17 -12.44 12.21
C MET A 44 -6.63 -12.57 12.14
N PRO A 45 -6.06 -12.80 10.94
CA PRO A 45 -4.63 -12.73 10.74
C PRO A 45 -4.07 -11.39 11.23
N PHE A 46 -3.02 -11.44 12.05
CA PHE A 46 -2.40 -10.23 12.60
C PHE A 46 -1.79 -9.36 11.49
N ARG A 47 -2.03 -8.05 11.59
CA ARG A 47 -1.47 -7.02 10.72
C ARG A 47 -0.86 -5.92 11.58
N GLN A 48 0.46 -5.76 11.47
CA GLN A 48 1.21 -4.82 12.28
C GLN A 48 0.85 -3.36 11.97
N ASN A 49 1.07 -2.48 12.95
CA ASN A 49 1.08 -1.05 12.73
C ASN A 49 2.29 -0.66 11.86
N ASN A 50 2.04 -0.08 10.69
CA ASN A 50 3.09 0.20 9.71
C ASN A 50 4.12 1.23 10.17
N ASP A 51 3.78 2.14 11.09
CA ASP A 51 4.75 3.10 11.64
C ASP A 51 5.69 2.42 12.64
N LEU A 52 5.16 1.55 13.52
CA LEU A 52 5.99 0.72 14.40
C LEU A 52 6.88 -0.22 13.59
N LEU A 53 6.32 -0.85 12.55
CA LEU A 53 7.07 -1.75 11.68
C LEU A 53 8.19 -0.99 10.95
N TYR A 54 7.90 0.18 10.39
CA TYR A 54 8.87 1.02 9.69
C TYR A 54 10.06 1.40 10.58
N LEU A 55 9.82 1.66 11.87
CA LEU A 55 10.86 2.08 12.80
C LEU A 55 11.61 0.91 13.47
N SER A 56 11.01 -0.28 13.57
CA SER A 56 11.57 -1.38 14.36
C SER A 56 11.82 -2.68 13.60
N GLY A 57 11.10 -2.94 12.51
CA GLY A 57 11.09 -4.23 11.83
C GLY A 57 10.40 -5.36 12.59
N ILE A 58 9.81 -5.08 13.76
CA ILE A 58 9.17 -6.10 14.59
C ILE A 58 7.73 -6.32 14.14
N ASP A 59 7.48 -7.47 13.54
CA ASP A 59 6.17 -7.94 13.08
C ASP A 59 5.57 -8.94 14.07
N GLN A 60 5.27 -8.45 15.29
CA GLN A 60 4.66 -9.23 16.38
C GLN A 60 3.64 -8.37 17.12
N GLU A 61 2.55 -9.00 17.58
CA GLU A 61 1.59 -8.34 18.46
C GLU A 61 2.23 -7.93 19.80
N GLU A 62 1.51 -7.09 20.55
CA GLU A 62 1.89 -6.72 21.92
C GLU A 62 3.34 -6.16 22.01
N THR A 63 3.67 -5.28 21.07
CA THR A 63 4.98 -4.64 20.93
C THR A 63 4.84 -3.12 21.09
N ILE A 64 5.77 -2.48 21.80
CA ILE A 64 5.81 -1.03 21.98
C ILE A 64 7.23 -0.52 21.71
N LEU A 65 7.35 0.57 20.97
CA LEU A 65 8.61 1.28 20.74
C LEU A 65 8.58 2.66 21.39
N LEU A 66 9.60 2.96 22.18
CA LEU A 66 9.91 4.30 22.68
C LEU A 66 11.15 4.85 21.99
N VAL A 67 11.07 6.12 21.56
CA VAL A 67 12.21 6.87 21.02
C VAL A 67 12.30 8.20 21.77
N PHE A 68 13.36 8.39 22.56
CA PHE A 68 13.61 9.61 23.33
C PHE A 68 15.08 10.06 23.17
N PRO A 69 15.41 10.83 22.10
CA PRO A 69 16.79 11.14 21.73
C PRO A 69 17.59 11.89 22.80
N ASP A 70 16.91 12.73 23.58
CA ASP A 70 17.53 13.62 24.56
C ASP A 70 17.57 13.02 25.98
N PHE A 71 17.16 11.75 26.15
CA PHE A 71 17.29 11.10 27.45
C PHE A 71 18.76 10.97 27.86
N ALA A 72 19.03 11.11 29.16
CA ALA A 72 20.38 11.20 29.70
C ALA A 72 21.19 9.90 29.50
N LEU A 73 20.55 8.75 29.67
CA LEU A 73 21.16 7.44 29.45
C LEU A 73 20.99 7.04 27.98
N GLU A 74 22.11 6.87 27.27
CA GLU A 74 22.09 6.60 25.83
C GLU A 74 21.38 5.29 25.49
N GLU A 75 21.55 4.27 26.34
CA GLU A 75 20.90 2.97 26.21
C GLU A 75 19.38 3.04 26.35
N GLN A 76 18.82 4.09 26.97
CA GLN A 76 17.36 4.26 27.11
C GLN A 76 16.76 5.26 26.10
N ARG A 77 17.53 5.70 25.11
CA ARG A 77 17.02 6.59 24.03
C ARG A 77 16.18 5.86 23.00
N GLU A 78 16.37 4.57 22.86
CA GLU A 78 15.55 3.68 22.03
C GLU A 78 15.24 2.44 22.87
N VAL A 79 13.96 2.23 23.19
CA VAL A 79 13.54 1.12 24.06
C VAL A 79 12.41 0.37 23.39
N LEU A 80 12.60 -0.94 23.24
CA LEU A 80 11.61 -1.84 22.68
C LEU A 80 11.02 -2.72 23.78
N PHE A 81 9.70 -2.89 23.77
CA PHE A 81 8.98 -3.83 24.63
C PHE A 81 8.33 -4.87 23.74
N ILE A 82 8.53 -6.14 24.07
CA ILE A 82 7.91 -7.26 23.37
C ILE A 82 7.16 -8.16 24.35
N LYS A 83 6.15 -8.88 23.84
CA LYS A 83 5.47 -9.96 24.57
C LYS A 83 6.48 -10.94 25.15
N GLU A 84 6.26 -11.30 26.41
CA GLU A 84 7.05 -12.35 27.07
C GLU A 84 6.80 -13.70 26.38
N THR A 85 7.88 -14.44 26.16
CA THR A 85 7.85 -15.77 25.55
C THR A 85 8.17 -16.84 26.58
N SER A 86 7.57 -18.02 26.43
CA SER A 86 7.84 -19.20 27.25
C SER A 86 7.64 -20.47 26.43
N GLU A 87 8.18 -21.61 26.87
CA GLU A 87 7.93 -22.90 26.22
C GLU A 87 6.41 -23.19 26.11
N LEU A 88 5.65 -22.84 27.14
CA LEU A 88 4.20 -23.00 27.13
C LEU A 88 3.54 -22.12 26.06
N ILE A 89 3.93 -20.85 25.94
CA ILE A 89 3.42 -19.95 24.89
C ILE A 89 3.81 -20.48 23.50
N ALA A 90 5.03 -20.99 23.34
CA ALA A 90 5.50 -21.57 22.08
C ALA A 90 4.68 -22.80 21.66
N ILE A 91 4.25 -23.63 22.62
CA ILE A 91 3.38 -24.79 22.37
C ILE A 91 2.00 -24.35 21.84
N TRP A 92 1.40 -23.31 22.43
CA TRP A 92 0.02 -22.90 22.11
C TRP A 92 -0.10 -21.91 20.96
N HIS A 93 0.83 -20.96 20.86
CA HIS A 93 0.73 -19.80 19.98
C HIS A 93 1.90 -19.69 18.99
N GLY A 94 2.77 -20.69 18.97
CA GLY A 94 4.00 -20.69 18.16
C GLY A 94 5.07 -19.75 18.71
N HIS A 95 6.18 -19.69 17.98
CA HIS A 95 7.35 -18.88 18.34
C HIS A 95 7.01 -17.40 18.50
N LYS A 96 7.49 -16.80 19.59
CA LYS A 96 7.53 -15.36 19.83
C LYS A 96 8.97 -14.93 19.99
N PHE A 97 9.29 -13.72 19.52
CA PHE A 97 10.66 -13.20 19.55
C PHE A 97 11.25 -13.27 20.96
N THR A 98 12.47 -13.76 21.03
CA THR A 98 13.34 -13.53 22.19
C THR A 98 13.85 -12.08 22.17
N LYS A 99 14.36 -11.59 23.31
CA LYS A 99 15.00 -10.27 23.37
C LYS A 99 16.17 -10.20 22.38
N GLU A 100 16.95 -11.27 22.24
CA GLU A 100 18.09 -11.38 21.34
C GLU A 100 17.68 -11.29 19.87
N GLU A 101 16.64 -12.02 19.46
CA GLU A 101 16.11 -11.94 18.10
C GLU A 101 15.58 -10.54 17.78
N ALA A 102 14.87 -9.92 18.72
CA ALA A 102 14.39 -8.55 18.57
C ALA A 102 15.53 -7.54 18.43
N ARG A 103 16.64 -7.69 19.18
CA ARG A 103 17.85 -6.88 19.02
C ARG A 103 18.47 -7.06 17.64
N GLU A 104 18.58 -8.30 17.16
CA GLU A 104 19.21 -8.59 15.87
C GLU A 104 18.37 -8.07 14.69
N LEU A 105 17.05 -8.15 14.76
CA LEU A 105 16.17 -7.63 13.70
C LEU A 105 16.07 -6.11 13.71
N SER A 106 15.89 -5.49 14.88
CA SER A 106 15.60 -4.06 14.98
C SER A 106 16.86 -3.17 15.09
N GLY A 107 17.97 -3.74 15.57
CA GLY A 107 19.16 -2.99 15.97
C GLY A 107 19.03 -2.24 17.31
N ILE A 108 17.86 -2.29 17.96
CA ILE A 108 17.63 -1.65 19.27
C ILE A 108 18.32 -2.51 20.34
N GLN A 109 19.15 -1.90 21.19
CA GLN A 109 19.92 -2.65 22.19
C GLN A 109 19.09 -2.95 23.46
N THR A 110 18.26 -2.00 23.87
CA THR A 110 17.46 -2.11 25.09
C THR A 110 16.10 -2.69 24.77
N VAL A 111 15.93 -3.97 25.10
CA VAL A 111 14.68 -4.73 24.88
C VAL A 111 14.18 -5.29 26.21
N HIS A 112 12.97 -4.91 26.58
CA HIS A 112 12.28 -5.32 27.80
C HIS A 112 11.06 -6.20 27.47
N TRP A 113 10.58 -6.91 28.49
CA TRP A 113 9.27 -7.55 28.40
C TRP A 113 8.17 -6.50 28.57
N LEU A 114 7.01 -6.74 27.97
CA LEU A 114 5.88 -5.82 28.03
C LEU A 114 5.43 -5.49 29.45
N SER A 115 5.58 -6.43 30.40
CA SER A 115 5.27 -6.23 31.81
C SER A 115 6.11 -5.13 32.49
N GLU A 116 7.27 -4.79 31.92
CA GLU A 116 8.17 -3.76 32.42
C GLU A 116 7.81 -2.36 31.89
N PHE A 117 6.85 -2.25 30.95
CA PHE A 117 6.55 -1.01 30.23
C PHE A 117 6.20 0.16 31.16
N ASP A 118 5.27 -0.02 32.09
CA ASP A 118 4.82 1.07 32.95
C ASP A 118 5.96 1.68 33.77
N LEU A 119 6.87 0.85 34.30
CA LEU A 119 7.99 1.33 35.10
C LEU A 119 8.96 2.19 34.28
N VAL A 120 9.36 1.67 33.12
CA VAL A 120 10.31 2.37 32.23
C VAL A 120 9.66 3.61 31.64
N PHE A 121 8.41 3.51 31.19
CA PHE A 121 7.66 4.63 30.64
C PHE A 121 7.49 5.76 31.66
N ASN A 122 7.12 5.45 32.92
CA ASN A 122 7.02 6.46 33.98
C ASN A 122 8.36 7.20 34.19
N THR A 123 9.49 6.48 34.13
CA THR A 123 10.83 7.05 34.30
C THR A 123 11.17 8.00 33.16
N LEU A 124 10.95 7.59 31.91
CA LEU A 124 11.21 8.43 30.74
C LEU A 124 10.27 9.64 30.69
N MET A 125 9.00 9.45 31.05
CA MET A 125 8.00 10.53 31.12
C MET A 125 8.38 11.64 32.11
N ALA A 126 9.09 11.32 33.20
CA ALA A 126 9.52 12.32 34.19
C ALA A 126 10.50 13.35 33.59
N GLU A 127 11.30 12.94 32.60
CA GLU A 127 12.29 13.80 31.92
C GLU A 127 11.77 14.37 30.59
N ALA A 128 10.77 13.72 29.97
CA ALA A 128 10.17 14.18 28.73
C ALA A 128 9.41 15.49 28.93
N LYS A 129 9.71 16.50 28.09
CA LYS A 129 8.97 17.77 28.06
C LYS A 129 7.76 17.71 27.14
N LYS A 130 7.86 16.88 26.09
CA LYS A 130 6.86 16.73 25.03
C LYS A 130 6.71 15.26 24.69
N VAL A 131 5.53 14.87 24.21
CA VAL A 131 5.23 13.49 23.83
C VAL A 131 4.59 13.44 22.45
N TYR A 132 5.26 12.81 21.50
CA TYR A 132 4.69 12.44 20.21
C TYR A 132 3.82 11.19 20.36
N LEU A 133 2.53 11.34 20.04
CA LEU A 133 1.56 10.27 20.01
C LEU A 133 1.24 9.92 18.56
N ASN A 134 1.17 8.62 18.26
CA ASN A 134 0.80 8.13 16.94
C ASN A 134 -0.72 8.09 16.76
N THR A 135 -1.17 8.35 15.54
CA THR A 135 -2.58 8.42 15.13
C THR A 135 -2.68 8.11 13.63
N ASN A 136 -3.76 7.48 13.18
CA ASN A 136 -4.03 7.37 11.74
C ASN A 136 -4.67 8.67 11.24
N GLU A 137 -3.90 9.47 10.51
CA GLU A 137 -4.33 10.76 9.97
C GLU A 137 -4.32 10.78 8.44
N HIS A 138 -4.39 9.61 7.82
CA HIS A 138 -4.49 9.51 6.37
C HIS A 138 -5.81 10.13 5.89
N ILE A 139 -5.76 10.96 4.83
CA ILE A 139 -6.90 11.78 4.38
C ILE A 139 -8.11 10.97 3.89
N ARG A 140 -7.92 9.69 3.58
CA ARG A 140 -8.99 8.75 3.18
C ARG A 140 -9.39 7.78 4.31
N ALA A 141 -8.80 7.90 5.50
CA ALA A 141 -9.10 6.98 6.60
C ALA A 141 -10.51 7.23 7.16
N VAL A 142 -11.25 6.14 7.34
CA VAL A 142 -12.52 6.11 8.09
C VAL A 142 -12.31 5.17 9.27
N VAL A 143 -12.38 5.71 10.50
CA VAL A 143 -12.08 4.97 11.72
C VAL A 143 -13.35 4.83 12.55
N GLU A 144 -14.07 3.72 12.36
CA GLU A 144 -15.26 3.39 13.14
C GLU A 144 -14.93 2.63 14.43
N VAL A 145 -13.93 1.74 14.36
CA VAL A 145 -13.43 0.98 15.51
C VAL A 145 -12.25 1.71 16.11
N GLU A 146 -12.31 1.96 17.41
CA GLU A 146 -11.27 2.67 18.14
C GLU A 146 -9.93 1.89 18.13
N THR A 147 -8.88 2.51 17.60
CA THR A 147 -7.56 1.89 17.47
C THR A 147 -6.80 1.82 18.80
N ARG A 148 -5.81 0.93 18.89
CA ARG A 148 -4.87 0.85 20.02
C ARG A 148 -4.21 2.20 20.30
N ASP A 149 -3.72 2.88 19.26
CA ASP A 149 -3.09 4.19 19.35
C ASP A 149 -4.06 5.26 19.90
N ALA A 150 -5.33 5.27 19.48
CA ALA A 150 -6.33 6.20 20.00
C ALA A 150 -6.63 5.98 21.49
N ARG A 151 -6.76 4.71 21.92
CA ARG A 151 -6.93 4.37 23.34
C ARG A 151 -5.72 4.79 24.17
N TYR A 152 -4.53 4.53 23.65
CA TYR A 152 -3.30 4.90 24.31
C TYR A 152 -3.13 6.41 24.41
N ALA A 153 -3.38 7.15 23.34
CA ALA A 153 -3.30 8.61 23.34
C ALA A 153 -4.18 9.23 24.43
N ARG A 154 -5.43 8.75 24.55
CA ARG A 154 -6.35 9.16 25.63
C ARG A 154 -5.79 8.81 27.01
N TRP A 155 -5.35 7.58 27.22
CA TRP A 155 -4.77 7.14 28.49
C TRP A 155 -3.56 7.99 28.88
N CYS A 156 -2.65 8.25 27.93
CA CYS A 156 -1.42 8.99 28.16
C CYS A 156 -1.74 10.43 28.58
N GLN A 157 -2.65 11.10 27.87
CA GLN A 157 -3.13 12.45 28.17
C GLN A 157 -3.82 12.56 29.52
N GLN A 158 -4.56 11.52 29.93
CA GLN A 158 -5.21 11.48 31.23
C GLN A 158 -4.23 11.22 32.38
N LYS A 159 -3.24 10.35 32.18
CA LYS A 159 -2.24 9.98 33.19
C LYS A 159 -1.17 11.08 33.39
N TYR A 160 -0.82 11.81 32.33
CA TYR A 160 0.22 12.85 32.34
C TYR A 160 -0.27 14.21 31.82
N PRO A 161 -1.33 14.79 32.40
CA PRO A 161 -2.03 15.95 31.83
C PRO A 161 -1.19 17.24 31.77
N ALA A 162 -0.03 17.29 32.42
CA ALA A 162 0.87 18.45 32.44
C ALA A 162 1.84 18.49 31.25
N HIS A 163 1.97 17.41 30.47
CA HIS A 163 2.87 17.33 29.32
C HIS A 163 2.28 18.02 28.08
N THR A 164 3.15 18.43 27.16
CA THR A 164 2.73 18.88 25.82
C THR A 164 2.68 17.68 24.88
N TYR A 165 1.58 17.52 24.14
CA TYR A 165 1.39 16.41 23.20
C TYR A 165 1.51 16.87 21.75
N LEU A 166 2.24 16.09 20.96
CA LEU A 166 2.54 16.32 19.55
C LEU A 166 2.06 15.14 18.70
N ARG A 167 1.96 15.33 17.38
CA ARG A 167 1.47 14.32 16.42
C ARG A 167 2.65 13.64 15.72
N SER A 168 2.74 12.32 15.81
CA SER A 168 3.76 11.55 15.06
C SER A 168 3.43 11.46 13.57
N ALA A 169 2.16 11.40 13.22
CA ALA A 169 1.72 11.08 11.86
C ALA A 169 2.28 12.01 10.76
N PRO A 170 2.33 13.35 10.92
CA PRO A 170 2.96 14.21 9.90
C PRO A 170 4.43 13.89 9.65
N LEU A 171 5.18 13.49 10.69
CA LEU A 171 6.58 13.08 10.54
C LEU A 171 6.68 11.73 9.83
N MET A 172 5.81 10.78 10.19
CA MET A 172 5.76 9.46 9.56
C MET A 172 5.38 9.56 8.08
N HIS A 173 4.40 10.39 7.73
CA HIS A 173 4.01 10.66 6.35
C HIS A 173 5.15 11.28 5.54
N GLN A 174 5.98 12.14 6.16
CA GLN A 174 7.14 12.73 5.50
C GLN A 174 8.22 11.67 5.18
N LEU A 175 8.46 10.76 6.13
CA LEU A 175 9.49 9.73 6.04
C LEU A 175 9.09 8.60 5.09
N ARG A 176 7.93 7.98 5.33
CA ARG A 176 7.42 6.84 4.54
C ARG A 176 7.11 7.20 3.09
N ALA A 177 6.85 8.47 2.79
CA ALA A 177 6.65 8.90 1.41
C ALA A 177 7.89 8.68 0.52
N ILE A 178 9.10 8.70 1.07
CA ILE A 178 10.36 8.53 0.32
C ILE A 178 11.02 7.20 0.70
N LYS A 179 11.11 6.29 -0.27
CA LYS A 179 11.63 4.94 -0.06
C LYS A 179 13.16 4.92 -0.18
N SER A 180 13.79 4.23 0.75
CA SER A 180 15.20 3.81 0.64
C SER A 180 15.37 2.74 -0.43
N LYS A 181 16.63 2.40 -0.74
CA LYS A 181 16.93 1.35 -1.74
C LYS A 181 16.45 -0.01 -1.26
N GLU A 182 16.62 -0.30 0.03
CA GLU A 182 16.22 -1.55 0.67
C GLU A 182 14.70 -1.72 0.63
N GLU A 183 13.93 -0.64 0.80
CA GLU A 183 12.47 -0.66 0.65
C GLU A 183 12.05 -0.94 -0.79
N ILE A 184 12.70 -0.30 -1.77
CA ILE A 184 12.43 -0.53 -3.20
C ILE A 184 12.72 -1.99 -3.58
N VAL A 185 13.75 -2.63 -2.99
CA VAL A 185 14.02 -4.06 -3.22
C VAL A 185 12.86 -4.94 -2.75
N MET A 186 12.25 -4.63 -1.60
CA MET A 186 11.08 -5.37 -1.11
C MET A 186 9.87 -5.17 -2.02
N MET A 187 9.63 -3.93 -2.47
CA MET A 187 8.56 -3.61 -3.41
C MET A 187 8.76 -4.29 -4.78
N GLN A 188 9.98 -4.30 -5.30
CA GLN A 188 10.30 -5.02 -6.54
C GLN A 188 9.99 -6.50 -6.40
N LYS A 189 10.36 -7.13 -5.26
CA LYS A 189 10.04 -8.55 -5.05
C LYS A 189 8.53 -8.81 -5.01
N ALA A 190 7.74 -7.90 -4.44
CA ALA A 190 6.28 -7.98 -4.50
C ALA A 190 5.75 -7.87 -5.94
N CYS A 191 6.32 -6.99 -6.76
CA CYS A 191 5.98 -6.85 -8.18
C CYS A 191 6.36 -8.10 -9.00
N ASP A 192 7.52 -8.70 -8.74
CA ASP A 192 7.98 -9.92 -9.41
C ASP A 192 7.03 -11.10 -9.14
N ILE A 193 6.61 -11.26 -7.87
CA ILE A 193 5.61 -12.28 -7.49
C ILE A 193 4.29 -12.02 -8.21
N THR A 194 3.90 -10.75 -8.33
CA THR A 194 2.69 -10.33 -9.06
C THR A 194 2.77 -10.64 -10.55
N ASN A 195 3.94 -10.45 -11.17
CA ASN A 195 4.21 -10.80 -12.57
C ASN A 195 4.01 -12.30 -12.83
N ASP A 196 4.67 -13.14 -12.02
CA ASP A 196 4.60 -14.60 -12.17
C ASP A 196 3.16 -15.10 -12.05
N ALA A 197 2.40 -14.54 -11.11
CA ALA A 197 0.99 -14.87 -10.91
C ALA A 197 0.13 -14.42 -12.09
N PHE A 198 0.35 -13.21 -12.61
CA PHE A 198 -0.38 -12.73 -13.78
C PHE A 198 -0.11 -13.61 -15.01
N ARG A 199 1.15 -13.98 -15.26
CA ARG A 199 1.54 -14.88 -16.35
C ARG A 199 0.92 -16.28 -16.21
N ARG A 200 0.73 -16.76 -14.98
CA ARG A 200 -0.03 -17.98 -14.69
C ARG A 200 -1.51 -17.81 -15.05
N VAL A 201 -2.13 -16.71 -14.61
CA VAL A 201 -3.54 -16.40 -14.87
C VAL A 201 -3.85 -16.24 -16.35
N LEU A 202 -2.95 -15.65 -17.15
CA LEU A 202 -3.11 -15.54 -18.60
C LEU A 202 -3.33 -16.92 -19.26
N LYS A 203 -2.68 -17.97 -18.76
CA LYS A 203 -2.80 -19.34 -19.29
C LYS A 203 -4.03 -20.09 -18.77
N PHE A 204 -4.59 -19.64 -17.64
CA PHE A 204 -5.75 -20.25 -17.01
C PHE A 204 -7.07 -19.68 -17.55
N THR A 205 -7.08 -18.38 -17.86
CA THR A 205 -8.28 -17.62 -18.22
C THR A 205 -8.89 -18.10 -19.53
N LYS A 206 -10.17 -18.47 -19.49
CA LYS A 206 -10.96 -18.92 -20.65
C LYS A 206 -12.46 -18.80 -20.35
N PRO A 207 -13.36 -18.84 -21.37
CA PRO A 207 -14.79 -18.83 -21.13
C PRO A 207 -15.23 -19.98 -20.19
N GLY A 208 -16.14 -19.67 -19.27
CA GLY A 208 -16.78 -20.64 -18.38
C GLY A 208 -16.10 -20.86 -17.03
N VAL A 209 -14.88 -20.34 -16.82
CA VAL A 209 -14.30 -20.25 -15.47
C VAL A 209 -15.03 -19.19 -14.66
N LYS A 210 -14.86 -19.21 -13.34
CA LYS A 210 -15.42 -18.20 -12.44
C LYS A 210 -14.35 -17.22 -11.98
N GLU A 211 -14.76 -16.01 -11.67
CA GLU A 211 -13.85 -14.95 -11.21
C GLU A 211 -13.03 -15.38 -9.97
N TYR A 212 -13.65 -16.06 -8.99
CA TYR A 212 -12.90 -16.58 -7.83
C TYR A 212 -11.92 -17.71 -8.17
N GLU A 213 -12.11 -18.43 -9.28
CA GLU A 213 -11.15 -19.46 -9.72
C GLU A 213 -9.87 -18.79 -10.22
N ILE A 214 -9.99 -17.64 -10.92
CA ILE A 214 -8.86 -16.80 -11.28
C ILE A 214 -8.19 -16.21 -10.02
N GLN A 215 -8.98 -15.74 -9.03
CA GLN A 215 -8.46 -15.30 -7.74
C GLN A 215 -7.62 -16.40 -7.05
N ALA A 216 -8.06 -17.66 -7.12
CA ALA A 216 -7.33 -18.79 -6.54
C ALA A 216 -5.96 -19.02 -7.22
N GLU A 217 -5.85 -18.82 -8.54
CA GLU A 217 -4.59 -18.93 -9.27
C GLU A 217 -3.57 -17.87 -8.83
N PHE A 218 -4.01 -16.62 -8.61
CA PHE A 218 -3.16 -15.58 -8.04
C PHE A 218 -2.68 -15.95 -6.62
N MET A 219 -3.62 -16.33 -5.74
CA MET A 219 -3.29 -16.68 -4.35
C MET A 219 -2.29 -17.84 -4.29
N HIS A 220 -2.46 -18.86 -5.13
CA HIS A 220 -1.54 -19.99 -5.21
C HIS A 220 -0.11 -19.53 -5.50
N GLU A 221 0.09 -18.69 -6.52
CA GLU A 221 1.42 -18.22 -6.89
C GLU A 221 2.03 -17.32 -5.82
N PHE A 222 1.23 -16.43 -5.23
CA PHE A 222 1.68 -15.56 -4.14
C PHE A 222 2.21 -16.37 -2.96
N LEU A 223 1.43 -17.34 -2.48
CA LEU A 223 1.80 -18.16 -1.32
C LEU A 223 3.05 -19.00 -1.58
N ASN A 224 3.18 -19.58 -2.78
CA ASN A 224 4.34 -20.40 -3.15
C ASN A 224 5.65 -19.62 -3.17
N GLN A 225 5.59 -18.30 -3.35
CA GLN A 225 6.77 -17.43 -3.38
C GLN A 225 7.04 -16.70 -2.06
N GLY A 226 6.35 -17.09 -0.98
CA GLY A 226 6.57 -16.55 0.36
C GLY A 226 5.83 -15.25 0.65
N SER A 227 4.92 -14.80 -0.24
CA SER A 227 3.96 -13.73 0.08
C SER A 227 2.94 -14.22 1.13
N ARG A 228 2.36 -13.27 1.87
CA ARG A 228 1.23 -13.52 2.77
C ARG A 228 -0.11 -13.63 2.02
N GLY A 229 -0.13 -13.31 0.74
CA GLY A 229 -1.30 -13.29 -0.13
C GLY A 229 -1.45 -11.93 -0.80
N PHE A 230 -2.71 -11.54 -1.02
CA PHE A 230 -3.03 -10.24 -1.59
C PHE A 230 -2.72 -9.09 -0.62
N ALA A 231 -2.20 -7.99 -1.16
CA ALA A 231 -1.97 -6.73 -0.45
C ALA A 231 -3.28 -6.03 -0.05
N TYR A 232 -4.35 -6.24 -0.82
CA TYR A 232 -5.71 -5.74 -0.63
C TYR A 232 -6.71 -6.78 -1.14
N GLU A 233 -8.01 -6.61 -0.87
CA GLU A 233 -9.02 -7.53 -1.42
C GLU A 233 -9.00 -7.45 -2.95
N PRO A 234 -8.73 -8.55 -3.68
CA PRO A 234 -8.56 -8.52 -5.12
C PRO A 234 -9.87 -8.22 -5.83
N ILE A 235 -9.79 -7.49 -6.94
CA ILE A 235 -10.90 -7.28 -7.87
C ILE A 235 -10.67 -8.17 -9.08
N ILE A 236 -11.60 -9.08 -9.34
CA ILE A 236 -11.63 -9.89 -10.57
C ILE A 236 -13.00 -9.66 -11.22
N GLY A 237 -13.12 -8.59 -12.01
CA GLY A 237 -14.39 -8.17 -12.61
C GLY A 237 -14.45 -8.46 -14.10
N SER A 238 -15.33 -9.38 -14.51
CA SER A 238 -15.61 -9.68 -15.92
C SER A 238 -16.82 -8.90 -16.46
N GLY A 239 -16.77 -8.48 -17.73
CA GLY A 239 -17.87 -7.78 -18.39
C GLY A 239 -18.29 -6.50 -17.65
N TYR A 240 -19.58 -6.43 -17.26
CA TYR A 240 -20.10 -5.28 -16.50
C TYR A 240 -19.40 -5.09 -15.15
N ASN A 241 -18.95 -6.17 -14.49
CA ASN A 241 -18.30 -6.09 -13.18
C ASN A 241 -17.00 -5.28 -13.23
N ALA A 242 -16.33 -5.24 -14.39
CA ALA A 242 -15.17 -4.37 -14.62
C ALA A 242 -15.48 -2.86 -14.50
N CYS A 243 -16.75 -2.46 -14.61
CA CYS A 243 -17.20 -1.07 -14.43
C CYS A 243 -17.45 -0.69 -12.96
N VAL A 244 -17.36 -1.64 -12.02
CA VAL A 244 -17.54 -1.41 -10.59
C VAL A 244 -16.16 -1.31 -9.94
N LEU A 245 -15.75 -0.10 -9.55
CA LEU A 245 -14.36 0.21 -9.17
C LEU A 245 -13.80 -0.66 -8.04
N HIS A 246 -14.62 -1.02 -7.04
CA HIS A 246 -14.24 -1.89 -5.93
C HIS A 246 -15.09 -3.17 -5.93
N TYR A 247 -15.21 -3.83 -7.08
CA TYR A 247 -15.89 -5.11 -7.19
C TYR A 247 -15.08 -6.22 -6.52
N ILE A 248 -15.54 -6.69 -5.36
CA ILE A 248 -14.85 -7.73 -4.57
C ILE A 248 -15.67 -9.03 -4.45
N ALA A 249 -16.84 -9.10 -5.08
CA ALA A 249 -17.69 -10.29 -4.98
C ALA A 249 -17.07 -11.49 -5.71
N ASN A 250 -16.40 -11.23 -6.83
CA ASN A 250 -15.61 -12.19 -7.62
C ASN A 250 -16.33 -13.54 -7.83
N ASN A 251 -17.63 -13.52 -8.11
CA ASN A 251 -18.45 -14.73 -8.08
C ASN A 251 -19.23 -15.02 -9.37
N ASP A 252 -19.04 -14.23 -10.42
CA ASP A 252 -19.68 -14.47 -11.70
C ASP A 252 -18.89 -15.46 -12.56
N VAL A 253 -19.62 -16.07 -13.50
CA VAL A 253 -19.04 -16.89 -14.56
C VAL A 253 -18.56 -15.96 -15.67
N VAL A 254 -17.29 -16.10 -16.02
CA VAL A 254 -16.61 -15.34 -17.06
C VAL A 254 -17.08 -15.80 -18.44
N LYS A 255 -17.55 -14.90 -19.32
CA LYS A 255 -18.16 -15.27 -20.61
C LYS A 255 -17.30 -14.89 -21.80
N GLU A 256 -17.45 -15.68 -22.87
CA GLU A 256 -16.83 -15.39 -24.15
C GLU A 256 -17.20 -13.98 -24.66
N GLY A 257 -16.21 -13.26 -25.21
CA GLY A 257 -16.39 -11.90 -25.73
C GLY A 257 -16.32 -10.80 -24.67
N GLU A 258 -16.26 -11.12 -23.37
CA GLU A 258 -16.05 -10.13 -22.31
C GLU A 258 -14.55 -9.80 -22.13
N VAL A 259 -14.28 -8.72 -21.41
CA VAL A 259 -12.95 -8.42 -20.83
C VAL A 259 -13.02 -8.64 -19.33
N ILE A 260 -11.92 -9.15 -18.76
CA ILE A 260 -11.73 -9.22 -17.31
C ILE A 260 -10.77 -8.12 -16.91
N LEU A 261 -11.16 -7.31 -15.92
CA LEU A 261 -10.28 -6.42 -15.19
C LEU A 261 -9.84 -7.12 -13.91
N MET A 262 -8.54 -7.24 -13.73
CA MET A 262 -7.91 -7.84 -12.56
C MET A 262 -7.06 -6.78 -11.89
N ASP A 263 -7.50 -6.31 -10.73
CA ASP A 263 -6.75 -5.40 -9.88
C ASP A 263 -6.34 -6.17 -8.62
N VAL A 264 -5.05 -6.52 -8.59
CA VAL A 264 -4.43 -7.43 -7.65
C VAL A 264 -2.98 -7.07 -7.43
N GLY A 265 -2.49 -7.31 -6.21
CA GLY A 265 -1.08 -7.14 -5.91
C GLY A 265 -0.64 -8.10 -4.82
N ALA A 266 0.55 -8.66 -4.95
CA ALA A 266 1.17 -9.41 -3.87
C ALA A 266 1.72 -8.47 -2.79
N GLU A 267 1.91 -9.00 -1.59
CA GLU A 267 2.69 -8.36 -0.56
C GLU A 267 3.95 -9.16 -0.23
N TYR A 268 5.09 -8.49 -0.13
CA TYR A 268 6.35 -9.10 0.32
C TYR A 268 6.99 -8.28 1.43
N GLY A 269 7.15 -8.90 2.61
CA GLY A 269 7.70 -8.23 3.80
C GLY A 269 6.94 -6.98 4.23
N ASN A 270 5.61 -7.01 4.12
CA ASN A 270 4.68 -5.90 4.36
C ASN A 270 4.73 -4.77 3.32
N TYR A 271 5.56 -4.85 2.27
CA TYR A 271 5.51 -3.92 1.14
C TYR A 271 4.57 -4.45 0.06
N ASN A 272 3.74 -3.55 -0.47
CA ASN A 272 2.68 -3.90 -1.40
C ASN A 272 3.10 -3.64 -2.84
N ALA A 273 2.72 -4.55 -3.73
CA ALA A 273 2.49 -4.27 -5.14
C ALA A 273 1.03 -3.90 -5.36
N ASP A 274 0.75 -3.20 -6.44
CA ASP A 274 -0.61 -2.77 -6.84
C ASP A 274 -0.70 -2.77 -8.37
N MET A 275 -1.39 -3.75 -8.95
CA MET A 275 -1.40 -3.97 -10.39
C MET A 275 -2.83 -4.16 -10.87
N THR A 276 -3.21 -3.34 -11.84
CA THR A 276 -4.37 -3.60 -12.68
C THR A 276 -3.98 -4.03 -14.09
N ARG A 277 -4.55 -5.14 -14.56
CA ARG A 277 -4.46 -5.62 -15.95
C ARG A 277 -5.84 -6.01 -16.47
N CYS A 278 -6.08 -5.74 -17.76
CA CYS A 278 -7.27 -6.16 -18.46
C CYS A 278 -6.94 -7.14 -19.59
N VAL A 279 -7.70 -8.23 -19.70
CA VAL A 279 -7.47 -9.29 -20.70
C VAL A 279 -8.78 -9.76 -21.33
N PRO A 280 -8.77 -10.14 -22.62
CA PRO A 280 -9.97 -10.62 -23.29
C PRO A 280 -10.23 -12.08 -22.92
N VAL A 281 -11.45 -12.42 -22.50
CA VAL A 281 -11.79 -13.80 -22.09
C VAL A 281 -11.54 -14.80 -23.21
N SER A 282 -11.81 -14.40 -24.46
CA SER A 282 -11.63 -15.23 -25.65
C SER A 282 -10.17 -15.37 -26.10
N GLY A 283 -9.21 -14.80 -25.37
CA GLY A 283 -7.80 -14.77 -25.75
C GLY A 283 -7.45 -13.76 -26.83
N ARG A 284 -8.42 -13.04 -27.40
CA ARG A 284 -8.22 -11.92 -28.35
C ARG A 284 -9.20 -10.80 -28.12
N PHE A 285 -8.72 -9.56 -28.19
CA PHE A 285 -9.56 -8.39 -28.06
C PHE A 285 -10.39 -8.19 -29.33
N SER A 286 -11.66 -7.82 -29.16
CA SER A 286 -12.43 -7.24 -30.25
C SER A 286 -11.87 -5.86 -30.63
N GLN A 287 -12.21 -5.35 -31.81
CA GLN A 287 -11.74 -4.03 -32.24
C GLN A 287 -12.12 -2.95 -31.21
N ARG A 288 -13.37 -2.95 -30.71
CA ARG A 288 -13.81 -1.96 -29.72
C ARG A 288 -13.05 -2.07 -28.41
N GLN A 289 -12.81 -3.28 -27.92
CA GLN A 289 -12.02 -3.48 -26.70
C GLN A 289 -10.58 -3.01 -26.89
N LYS A 290 -9.98 -3.30 -28.05
CA LYS A 290 -8.63 -2.87 -28.41
C LYS A 290 -8.52 -1.34 -28.51
N ASP A 291 -9.53 -0.68 -29.07
CA ASP A 291 -9.56 0.79 -29.17
C ASP A 291 -9.58 1.44 -27.79
N VAL A 292 -10.44 0.96 -26.88
CA VAL A 292 -10.52 1.47 -25.49
C VAL A 292 -9.24 1.12 -24.71
N TYR A 293 -8.72 -0.10 -24.87
CA TYR A 293 -7.49 -0.53 -24.23
C TYR A 293 -6.30 0.37 -24.60
N ASN A 294 -6.10 0.60 -25.90
CA ASN A 294 -5.01 1.45 -26.38
C ASN A 294 -5.18 2.92 -25.98
N ALA A 295 -6.42 3.41 -25.86
CA ALA A 295 -6.68 4.73 -25.31
C ALA A 295 -6.23 4.83 -23.84
N VAL A 296 -6.56 3.84 -23.01
CA VAL A 296 -6.10 3.79 -21.60
C VAL A 296 -4.57 3.68 -21.52
N LEU A 297 -3.97 2.80 -22.34
CA LEU A 297 -2.51 2.64 -22.42
C LEU A 297 -1.82 3.95 -22.84
N HIS A 298 -2.40 4.69 -23.79
CA HIS A 298 -1.91 6.01 -24.17
C HIS A 298 -1.95 7.00 -23.00
N VAL A 299 -3.09 7.09 -22.29
CA VAL A 299 -3.20 7.97 -21.10
C VAL A 299 -2.15 7.59 -20.06
N LYS A 300 -1.95 6.30 -19.80
CA LYS A 300 -0.95 5.80 -18.85
C LYS A 300 0.45 6.26 -19.25
N ASN A 301 0.82 6.08 -20.51
CA ASN A 301 2.16 6.45 -20.99
C ASN A 301 2.39 7.96 -20.96
N GLU A 302 1.37 8.79 -21.22
CA GLU A 302 1.49 10.24 -21.05
C GLU A 302 1.54 10.66 -19.57
N ALA A 303 0.74 10.02 -18.72
CA ALA A 303 0.74 10.26 -17.27
C ALA A 303 2.11 9.96 -16.64
N GLN A 304 2.75 8.84 -17.02
CA GLN A 304 4.10 8.51 -16.57
C GLN A 304 5.12 9.63 -16.85
N LYS A 305 5.04 10.31 -18.00
CA LYS A 305 5.96 11.43 -18.32
C LYS A 305 5.79 12.63 -17.38
N MET A 306 4.63 12.75 -16.74
CA MET A 306 4.29 13.84 -15.82
C MET A 306 4.63 13.51 -14.36
N LEU A 307 4.84 12.24 -14.00
CA LEU A 307 5.33 11.83 -12.68
C LEU A 307 6.83 12.10 -12.57
N ARG A 308 7.19 13.29 -12.10
CA ARG A 308 8.59 13.74 -12.00
C ARG A 308 8.80 14.71 -10.85
N PRO A 309 10.04 14.90 -10.38
CA PRO A 309 10.32 15.82 -9.28
C PRO A 309 9.79 17.23 -9.53
N GLY A 310 9.24 17.85 -8.48
CA GLY A 310 8.74 19.23 -8.50
C GLY A 310 7.26 19.40 -8.84
N ASN A 311 6.63 18.41 -9.47
CA ASN A 311 5.17 18.36 -9.67
C ASN A 311 4.44 17.99 -8.36
N VAL A 312 3.13 18.16 -8.32
CA VAL A 312 2.25 17.87 -7.17
C VAL A 312 1.04 17.08 -7.66
N ILE A 313 0.49 16.20 -6.81
CA ILE A 313 -0.51 15.20 -7.22
C ILE A 313 -1.80 15.82 -7.81
N PRO A 314 -2.41 16.86 -7.19
CA PRO A 314 -3.64 17.44 -7.73
C PRO A 314 -3.48 18.02 -9.15
N GLU A 315 -2.39 18.75 -9.39
CA GLU A 315 -2.06 19.34 -10.69
C GLU A 315 -1.74 18.25 -11.70
N TYR A 316 -1.02 17.21 -11.29
CA TYR A 316 -0.78 16.03 -12.11
C TYR A 316 -2.10 15.35 -12.54
N HIS A 317 -3.03 15.08 -11.62
CA HIS A 317 -4.33 14.50 -11.95
C HIS A 317 -5.14 15.36 -12.92
N LYS A 318 -5.06 16.69 -12.77
CA LYS A 318 -5.72 17.63 -13.68
C LYS A 318 -5.16 17.52 -15.10
N GLU A 319 -3.84 17.51 -15.26
CA GLU A 319 -3.19 17.41 -16.58
C GLU A 319 -3.47 16.05 -17.24
N VAL A 320 -3.44 14.95 -16.48
CA VAL A 320 -3.84 13.63 -16.99
C VAL A 320 -5.31 13.62 -17.41
N GLY A 321 -6.19 14.31 -16.67
CA GLY A 321 -7.59 14.48 -17.03
C GLY A 321 -7.79 15.10 -18.42
N LEU A 322 -6.92 16.02 -18.83
CA LEU A 322 -6.95 16.62 -20.18
C LEU A 322 -6.58 15.59 -21.26
N VAL A 323 -5.59 14.74 -21.01
CA VAL A 323 -5.22 13.64 -21.91
C VAL A 323 -6.36 12.62 -22.02
N MET A 324 -6.96 12.25 -20.89
CA MET A 324 -8.13 11.37 -20.85
C MET A 324 -9.30 11.93 -21.66
N GLN A 325 -9.60 13.22 -21.48
CA GLN A 325 -10.66 13.90 -22.24
C GLN A 325 -10.43 13.83 -23.76
N ASP A 326 -9.19 14.01 -24.22
CA ASP A 326 -8.84 13.86 -25.64
C ASP A 326 -9.05 12.43 -26.16
N GLN A 327 -8.69 11.41 -25.37
CA GLN A 327 -8.94 10.02 -25.76
C GLN A 327 -10.44 9.68 -25.79
N LEU A 328 -11.22 10.15 -24.81
CA LEU A 328 -12.68 9.94 -24.79
C LEU A 328 -13.38 10.59 -25.99
N LEU A 329 -12.90 11.76 -26.45
CA LEU A 329 -13.36 12.38 -27.69
C LEU A 329 -13.07 11.49 -28.91
N LYS A 330 -11.85 10.97 -29.02
CA LYS A 330 -11.45 10.08 -30.13
C LYS A 330 -12.26 8.79 -30.16
N LEU A 331 -12.62 8.27 -29.00
CA LEU A 331 -13.48 7.09 -28.85
C LEU A 331 -14.97 7.37 -29.10
N GLY A 332 -15.36 8.64 -29.23
CA GLY A 332 -16.76 9.06 -29.39
C GLY A 332 -17.62 8.91 -28.13
N LEU A 333 -17.00 8.79 -26.96
CA LEU A 333 -17.71 8.64 -25.67
C LEU A 333 -18.20 9.97 -25.10
N ILE A 334 -17.50 11.05 -25.44
CA ILE A 334 -17.92 12.44 -25.18
C ILE A 334 -17.75 13.26 -26.46
N ASP A 335 -18.38 14.42 -26.52
CA ASP A 335 -18.25 15.34 -27.64
C ASP A 335 -17.79 16.76 -27.22
N LYS A 336 -17.66 17.66 -28.21
CA LYS A 336 -17.25 19.05 -27.97
C LYS A 336 -18.30 19.84 -27.17
N THR A 337 -19.56 19.45 -27.23
CA THR A 337 -20.66 20.06 -26.47
C THR A 337 -20.52 19.72 -25.00
N ASP A 338 -20.20 18.46 -24.67
CA ASP A 338 -19.93 18.02 -23.29
C ASP A 338 -18.79 18.84 -22.68
N ILE A 339 -17.69 19.01 -23.41
CA ILE A 339 -16.52 19.78 -22.95
C ILE A 339 -16.85 21.26 -22.80
N LYS A 340 -17.60 21.84 -23.76
CA LYS A 340 -17.98 23.25 -23.69
C LYS A 340 -18.88 23.54 -22.48
N ASN A 341 -19.72 22.59 -22.09
CA ASN A 341 -20.70 22.74 -21.03
C ASN A 341 -20.24 22.15 -19.68
N GLN A 342 -19.00 21.65 -19.60
CA GLN A 342 -18.51 20.99 -18.39
C GLN A 342 -18.39 21.95 -17.19
N ASP A 343 -18.57 21.39 -16.00
CA ASP A 343 -18.19 22.05 -14.75
C ASP A 343 -16.67 21.89 -14.54
N PRO A 344 -15.89 22.95 -14.33
CA PRO A 344 -14.48 22.82 -13.97
C PRO A 344 -14.21 21.94 -12.74
N ALA A 345 -15.15 21.85 -11.80
CA ALA A 345 -15.06 20.97 -10.64
C ALA A 345 -15.44 19.51 -10.95
N ASN A 346 -16.20 19.29 -12.02
CA ASN A 346 -16.58 17.97 -12.53
C ASN A 346 -16.43 17.91 -14.06
N PRO A 347 -15.18 17.84 -14.57
CA PRO A 347 -14.92 17.84 -16.01
C PRO A 347 -15.61 16.67 -16.73
N ALA A 348 -15.88 16.83 -18.03
CA ALA A 348 -16.64 15.87 -18.82
C ALA A 348 -16.04 14.45 -18.80
N TYR A 349 -14.70 14.34 -18.74
CA TYR A 349 -14.04 13.03 -18.68
C TYR A 349 -14.44 12.20 -17.45
N ARG A 350 -14.89 12.84 -16.35
CA ARG A 350 -15.27 12.14 -15.11
C ARG A 350 -16.47 11.22 -15.27
N LYS A 351 -17.24 11.36 -16.35
CA LYS A 351 -18.30 10.42 -16.72
C LYS A 351 -17.76 8.99 -16.91
N TYR A 352 -16.58 8.84 -17.50
CA TYR A 352 -15.96 7.56 -17.84
C TYR A 352 -14.64 7.29 -17.07
N PHE A 353 -14.09 8.29 -16.39
CA PHE A 353 -12.89 8.19 -15.55
C PHE A 353 -13.04 9.01 -14.25
N MET A 354 -13.61 8.38 -13.22
CA MET A 354 -14.11 9.07 -12.01
C MET A 354 -13.18 9.04 -10.80
N HIS A 355 -12.07 8.29 -10.85
CA HIS A 355 -11.07 8.20 -9.77
C HIS A 355 -9.79 9.00 -10.11
N GLY A 356 -8.84 9.05 -9.17
CA GLY A 356 -7.52 9.66 -9.40
C GLY A 356 -6.62 8.73 -10.20
N THR A 357 -5.57 9.27 -10.83
CA THR A 357 -4.62 8.48 -11.64
C THR A 357 -3.49 7.85 -10.81
N SER A 358 -3.23 8.35 -9.60
CA SER A 358 -2.08 7.94 -8.79
C SER A 358 -2.33 8.19 -7.32
N HIS A 359 -1.80 7.30 -6.49
CA HIS A 359 -1.61 7.49 -5.05
C HIS A 359 -0.22 7.00 -4.63
N HIS A 360 0.22 7.37 -3.42
CA HIS A 360 1.43 6.81 -2.84
C HIS A 360 1.26 5.31 -2.61
N LEU A 361 2.36 4.55 -2.72
CA LEU A 361 2.41 3.11 -2.49
C LEU A 361 3.62 2.75 -1.62
N GLY A 362 3.47 1.77 -0.71
CA GLY A 362 4.54 1.30 0.17
C GLY A 362 4.06 0.22 1.14
N LEU A 363 4.21 0.48 2.44
CA LEU A 363 3.73 -0.42 3.51
C LEU A 363 2.20 -0.52 3.58
N ASP A 364 1.52 0.54 3.15
CA ASP A 364 0.09 0.54 2.83
C ASP A 364 -0.09 0.63 1.30
N VAL A 365 -1.19 0.10 0.78
CA VAL A 365 -1.54 0.15 -0.66
C VAL A 365 -1.82 1.59 -1.06
N HIS A 366 -2.80 2.21 -0.39
CA HIS A 366 -2.96 3.65 -0.34
C HIS A 366 -2.03 4.22 0.74
N ASP A 367 -0.75 4.36 0.41
CA ASP A 367 0.28 4.73 1.37
C ASP A 367 0.18 6.18 1.84
N VAL A 368 0.80 6.43 2.99
CA VAL A 368 0.81 7.75 3.59
C VAL A 368 1.68 8.74 2.82
N GLY A 369 1.21 9.99 2.74
CA GLY A 369 1.95 11.07 2.13
C GLY A 369 1.09 12.34 2.04
N ASN A 370 1.76 13.49 1.90
CA ASN A 370 1.07 14.76 1.66
C ASN A 370 0.94 14.98 0.15
N ILE A 371 -0.29 14.91 -0.38
CA ILE A 371 -0.56 15.10 -1.82
C ILE A 371 -0.18 16.49 -2.35
N TYR A 372 -0.05 17.49 -1.48
CA TYR A 372 0.39 18.85 -1.83
C TYR A 372 1.91 19.04 -1.72
N ARG A 373 2.63 18.02 -1.23
CA ARG A 373 4.09 18.02 -1.24
C ARG A 373 4.57 17.80 -2.67
N LYS A 374 5.56 18.57 -3.09
CA LYS A 374 6.21 18.33 -4.37
C LYS A 374 6.79 16.93 -4.41
N MET A 375 6.61 16.25 -5.54
CA MET A 375 7.21 14.95 -5.80
C MET A 375 8.73 15.07 -5.70
N GLU A 376 9.35 14.08 -5.05
CA GLU A 376 10.79 14.01 -4.83
C GLU A 376 11.31 12.62 -5.25
N GLU A 377 12.61 12.54 -5.53
CA GLU A 377 13.27 11.26 -5.80
C GLU A 377 13.05 10.28 -4.64
N GLY A 378 12.78 9.02 -4.99
CA GLY A 378 12.49 7.94 -4.05
C GLY A 378 11.03 7.85 -3.63
N MET A 379 10.17 8.80 -4.00
CA MET A 379 8.72 8.60 -3.85
C MET A 379 8.23 7.49 -4.79
N VAL A 380 7.28 6.69 -4.32
CA VAL A 380 6.66 5.62 -5.12
C VAL A 380 5.16 5.90 -5.26
N PHE A 381 4.67 5.83 -6.49
CA PHE A 381 3.26 6.05 -6.85
C PHE A 381 2.73 4.96 -7.77
N THR A 382 1.43 4.69 -7.70
CA THR A 382 0.70 4.00 -8.77
C THR A 382 0.49 4.91 -9.98
N CYS A 383 0.22 4.35 -11.16
CA CYS A 383 -0.25 5.09 -12.33
C CYS A 383 -1.33 4.27 -13.06
N GLU A 384 -2.58 4.57 -12.76
CA GLU A 384 -3.75 3.70 -12.93
C GLU A 384 -4.92 4.35 -13.71
N PRO A 385 -4.72 4.94 -14.89
CA PRO A 385 -5.87 5.44 -15.65
C PRO A 385 -6.82 4.30 -16.05
N GLY A 386 -8.11 4.63 -16.14
CA GLY A 386 -9.12 3.70 -16.61
C GLY A 386 -10.28 4.37 -17.33
N ILE A 387 -10.95 3.61 -18.18
CA ILE A 387 -12.18 4.00 -18.90
C ILE A 387 -13.23 2.93 -18.60
N TYR A 388 -14.37 3.34 -18.06
CA TYR A 388 -15.47 2.45 -17.68
C TYR A 388 -16.74 2.85 -18.42
N ILE A 389 -17.25 1.96 -19.27
CA ILE A 389 -18.39 2.20 -20.18
C ILE A 389 -19.51 1.21 -19.82
N PRO A 390 -20.35 1.52 -18.79
CA PRO A 390 -21.41 0.62 -18.33
C PRO A 390 -22.36 0.18 -19.45
N GLU A 391 -22.66 1.08 -20.39
CA GLU A 391 -23.54 0.81 -21.53
C GLU A 391 -22.97 -0.20 -22.54
N GLU A 392 -21.65 -0.44 -22.51
CA GLU A 392 -20.95 -1.43 -23.34
C GLU A 392 -20.50 -2.67 -22.55
N ASN A 393 -20.74 -2.74 -21.23
CA ASN A 393 -20.19 -3.75 -20.33
C ASN A 393 -18.65 -3.87 -20.44
N LEU A 394 -17.98 -2.73 -20.57
CA LEU A 394 -16.53 -2.66 -20.82
C LEU A 394 -15.86 -1.70 -19.85
N GLY A 395 -15.05 -2.24 -18.95
CA GLY A 395 -14.14 -1.48 -18.09
C GLY A 395 -12.69 -1.86 -18.39
N ILE A 396 -11.84 -0.88 -18.65
CA ILE A 396 -10.40 -1.07 -18.80
C ILE A 396 -9.66 -0.17 -17.82
N ARG A 397 -8.75 -0.72 -17.03
CA ARG A 397 -7.75 0.00 -16.24
C ARG A 397 -6.40 -0.69 -16.43
N ILE A 398 -5.33 0.10 -16.51
CA ILE A 398 -3.96 -0.41 -16.63
C ILE A 398 -3.12 0.34 -15.62
N GLU A 399 -2.41 -0.38 -14.76
CA GLU A 399 -1.74 0.21 -13.61
C GLU A 399 -0.36 -0.37 -13.35
N ASP A 400 0.61 0.52 -13.10
CA ASP A 400 1.98 0.15 -12.73
C ASP A 400 2.43 0.88 -11.46
N ASN A 401 3.45 0.32 -10.80
CA ASN A 401 4.13 0.93 -9.65
C ASN A 401 5.44 1.61 -10.07
N LEU A 402 5.57 2.91 -9.76
CA LEU A 402 6.60 3.77 -10.32
C LEU A 402 7.41 4.47 -9.23
N VAL A 403 8.73 4.35 -9.30
CA VAL A 403 9.66 5.07 -8.44
C VAL A 403 10.12 6.35 -9.13
N ILE A 404 9.89 7.50 -8.49
CA ILE A 404 10.42 8.77 -8.97
C ILE A 404 11.95 8.75 -8.88
N ARG A 405 12.62 8.98 -10.02
CA ARG A 405 14.06 9.24 -10.08
C ARG A 405 14.31 10.71 -10.35
N LYS A 406 15.56 11.16 -10.12
CA LYS A 406 15.96 12.52 -10.44
C LYS A 406 15.68 12.89 -11.91
N ASP A 407 16.02 11.98 -12.82
CA ASP A 407 15.94 12.17 -14.28
C ASP A 407 15.14 11.03 -14.94
N GLY A 408 13.96 10.70 -14.41
CA GLY A 408 13.07 9.69 -15.00
C GLY A 408 12.24 8.93 -13.98
N LEU A 409 11.87 7.70 -14.34
CA LEU A 409 11.09 6.77 -13.55
C LEU A 409 11.69 5.37 -13.64
N ASP A 410 11.68 4.64 -12.54
CA ASP A 410 11.80 3.19 -12.59
C ASP A 410 10.40 2.58 -12.50
N ASN A 411 10.04 1.76 -13.47
CA ASN A 411 8.78 1.01 -13.46
C ASN A 411 9.03 -0.38 -12.88
N LEU A 412 8.56 -0.63 -11.65
CA LEU A 412 8.76 -1.91 -10.96
C LEU A 412 7.97 -3.05 -11.61
N MET A 413 7.00 -2.71 -12.48
CA MET A 413 6.14 -3.63 -13.22
C MET A 413 6.43 -3.64 -14.73
N GLY A 414 7.59 -3.11 -15.15
CA GLY A 414 7.93 -2.99 -16.57
C GLY A 414 7.97 -4.32 -17.34
N ASP A 415 8.20 -5.44 -16.64
CA ASP A 415 8.25 -6.79 -17.21
C ASP A 415 6.89 -7.52 -17.19
N ILE A 416 5.81 -6.86 -16.74
CA ILE A 416 4.45 -7.39 -16.73
C ILE A 416 3.74 -6.96 -18.02
N PRO A 417 3.24 -7.90 -18.86
CA PRO A 417 2.65 -7.58 -20.15
C PRO A 417 1.54 -6.52 -20.09
N ILE A 418 1.64 -5.51 -20.97
CA ILE A 418 0.63 -4.46 -21.18
C ILE A 418 0.35 -4.20 -22.66
N GLU A 419 1.15 -4.76 -23.58
CA GLU A 419 0.88 -4.61 -25.00
C GLU A 419 -0.15 -5.66 -25.43
N VAL A 420 -1.12 -5.23 -26.24
CA VAL A 420 -2.23 -6.08 -26.69
C VAL A 420 -1.70 -7.36 -27.34
N GLU A 421 -0.71 -7.22 -28.23
CA GLU A 421 -0.12 -8.32 -28.95
C GLU A 421 0.60 -9.32 -28.02
N GLU A 422 1.31 -8.83 -26.99
CA GLU A 422 2.00 -9.69 -26.02
C GLU A 422 1.00 -10.49 -25.16
N ILE A 423 -0.08 -9.82 -24.71
CA ILE A 423 -1.14 -10.47 -23.94
C ILE A 423 -1.81 -11.57 -24.79
N GLU A 424 -2.22 -11.25 -26.02
CA GLU A 424 -2.83 -12.23 -26.91
C GLU A 424 -1.87 -13.38 -27.24
N GLU A 425 -0.58 -13.12 -27.46
CA GLU A 425 0.41 -14.17 -27.71
C GLU A 425 0.48 -15.16 -26.55
N ILE A 426 0.62 -14.67 -25.31
CA ILE A 426 0.72 -15.54 -24.12
C ILE A 426 -0.56 -16.35 -23.90
N MET A 427 -1.74 -15.76 -24.11
CA MET A 427 -3.01 -16.46 -23.91
C MET A 427 -3.28 -17.56 -24.94
N ASN A 428 -2.65 -17.49 -26.12
CA ASN A 428 -2.84 -18.42 -27.23
C ASN A 428 -1.64 -19.36 -27.47
N ALA A 429 -0.66 -19.38 -26.55
CA ALA A 429 0.59 -20.14 -26.66
C ALA A 429 0.49 -21.62 -26.24
#